data_AF-A0A497AHQ2-F1
#
_entry.id   AF-A0A497AHQ2-F1
#
_cell.length_a   1.000
_cell.length_b   1.000
_cell.length_c   1.000
_cell.angle_alpha   90.00
_cell.angle_beta   90.00
_cell.angle_gamma   90.00
#
_symmetry.space_group_name_H-M   'P 1'
#
loop_
_entity.id
_entity.type
_entity.pdbx_description
1 polymer ?
#
loop_
_entity_poly.entity_id
_entity_poly.type
_entity_poly.pdbx_seq_one_letter_code
_entity_poly.pdbx_strand_id
1 'polypeptide(L)'
;MVRTTYRIVYLIVLTVVLVHLLIYPIGCGVGFREERLSMALLTALHVREVVVTSRALWKTGRRQWQLWRKRRQARRTKSKVKLKKDLVNLAAQMFPDPEAWSWAEEIALAGIKVGLRGLFSLMSESACADLFLRMRWVLGVKCPLCGCEDVKCKDPHYRPPYRRWKCPDCSLKQGREVTFTDLHGSFMEGSHLECRLWLWAMMLYVSGDSAENIAKELRVNRKTAQRMVRLFQLTYFSMRFRVMLKGQVEFDEAYVIAGLKGHAGGLSLERPARKRGLKKPGRGTWDSDKVPVLGLVDRQGNVYLIPMANVRSETIRPFIERLVARGTQVYTDEYNIYLFLRRLGYQHETVNHSRKEYARGEVHVNTVEGLWNLLRKHLYVHHGVSKVYLPLYVARFEFIHNRRSQTSWSKMVDLLQLDVHADGRQLRKAVREGQVKGLCPIPGLEAA
;
A
#
# COMPACT_ATOMS: atom_id res chain seq x y z
N MET A 1 44.06 -15.64 5.15
CA MET A 1 43.78 -16.82 4.30
C MET A 1 42.30 -17.04 3.97
N VAL A 2 41.32 -16.72 4.83
CA VAL A 2 39.88 -16.99 4.57
C VAL A 2 39.24 -16.17 3.42
N ARG A 3 39.82 -15.02 3.03
CA ARG A 3 39.32 -14.20 1.90
C ARG A 3 39.67 -14.75 0.51
N THR A 4 40.70 -15.59 0.40
CA THR A 4 41.14 -16.16 -0.88
C THR A 4 40.33 -17.42 -1.20
N THR A 5 40.01 -18.22 -0.17
CA THR A 5 39.22 -19.45 -0.29
C THR A 5 37.81 -19.17 -0.81
N TYR A 6 37.14 -18.09 -0.37
CA TYR A 6 35.80 -17.72 -0.88
C TYR A 6 35.79 -17.28 -2.33
N ARG A 7 36.83 -16.57 -2.80
CA ARG A 7 36.96 -16.16 -4.21
C ARG A 7 37.31 -17.33 -5.11
N ILE A 8 38.13 -18.27 -4.60
CA ILE A 8 38.49 -19.50 -5.32
C ILE A 8 37.27 -20.43 -5.42
N VAL A 9 36.53 -20.65 -4.33
CA VAL A 9 35.29 -21.44 -4.36
C VAL A 9 34.22 -20.79 -5.26
N TYR A 10 34.08 -19.46 -5.21
CA TYR A 10 33.19 -18.71 -6.12
C TYR A 10 33.58 -18.87 -7.59
N LEU A 11 34.87 -18.75 -7.92
CA LEU A 11 35.36 -18.92 -9.28
C LEU A 11 35.26 -20.37 -9.74
N ILE A 12 35.53 -21.36 -8.90
CA ILE A 12 35.36 -22.79 -9.23
C ILE A 12 33.89 -23.09 -9.54
N VAL A 13 32.95 -22.62 -8.71
CA VAL A 13 31.50 -22.82 -8.95
C VAL A 13 31.05 -22.11 -10.23
N LEU A 14 31.50 -20.86 -10.46
CA LEU A 14 31.18 -20.12 -11.68
C LEU A 14 31.74 -20.81 -12.94
N THR A 15 32.95 -21.37 -12.85
CA THR A 15 33.63 -22.05 -13.96
C THR A 15 32.98 -23.40 -14.25
N VAL A 16 32.61 -24.18 -13.22
CA VAL A 16 31.86 -25.44 -13.38
C VAL A 16 30.50 -25.18 -14.03
N VAL A 17 29.79 -24.12 -13.63
CA VAL A 17 28.51 -23.74 -14.25
C VAL A 17 28.69 -23.30 -15.72
N LEU A 18 29.69 -22.50 -16.03
CA LEU A 18 29.98 -22.07 -17.40
C LEU A 18 30.45 -23.22 -18.30
N VAL A 19 31.26 -24.14 -17.77
CA VAL A 19 31.71 -25.35 -18.48
C VAL A 19 30.54 -26.31 -18.72
N HIS A 20 29.62 -26.47 -17.76
CA HIS A 20 28.41 -27.27 -17.95
C HIS A 20 27.46 -26.69 -19.02
N LEU A 21 27.45 -25.35 -19.18
CA LEU A 21 26.70 -24.65 -20.23
C LEU A 21 27.36 -24.74 -21.61
N LEU A 22 28.69 -24.95 -21.67
CA LEU A 22 29.46 -25.02 -22.92
C LEU A 22 29.64 -26.45 -23.47
N ILE A 23 29.63 -27.47 -22.59
CA ILE A 23 29.85 -28.88 -22.98
C ILE A 23 28.56 -29.60 -23.45
N TYR A 24 27.37 -29.05 -23.19
CA TYR A 24 26.13 -29.72 -23.62
C TYR A 24 25.92 -29.61 -25.14
N PRO A 25 25.83 -30.72 -25.91
CA PRO A 25 25.93 -30.67 -27.37
C PRO A 25 24.77 -29.91 -28.02
N ILE A 26 25.12 -29.09 -29.00
CA ILE A 26 24.23 -28.36 -29.88
C ILE A 26 23.66 -29.37 -30.89
N GLY A 27 22.47 -29.87 -30.60
CA GLY A 27 21.78 -30.77 -31.51
C GLY A 27 20.37 -31.05 -31.05
N CYS A 28 19.51 -30.03 -30.98
CA CYS A 28 18.05 -30.17 -31.04
C CYS A 28 17.37 -28.78 -31.16
N GLY A 29 16.43 -28.70 -32.12
CA GLY A 29 15.43 -27.67 -32.47
C GLY A 29 15.24 -26.38 -31.66
N VAL A 30 14.85 -25.33 -32.38
CA VAL A 30 14.72 -23.89 -32.04
C VAL A 30 13.69 -23.56 -30.92
N GLY A 31 13.13 -24.52 -30.19
CA GLY A 31 12.08 -24.30 -29.18
C GLY A 31 12.53 -24.09 -27.72
N PHE A 32 13.79 -24.33 -27.37
CA PHE A 32 14.22 -24.49 -25.96
C PHE A 32 15.17 -23.39 -25.40
N ARG A 33 15.27 -22.24 -26.07
CA ARG A 33 16.20 -21.15 -25.68
C ARG A 33 15.69 -20.24 -24.54
N GLU A 34 14.39 -20.05 -24.40
CA GLU A 34 13.83 -19.11 -23.41
C GLU A 34 13.83 -19.68 -21.98
N GLU A 35 13.45 -20.96 -21.81
CA GLU A 35 13.40 -21.60 -20.48
C GLU A 35 14.79 -21.76 -19.83
N ARG A 36 15.84 -21.95 -20.64
CA ARG A 36 17.24 -22.03 -20.16
C ARG A 36 17.77 -20.68 -19.68
N LEU A 37 17.40 -19.60 -20.34
CA LEU A 37 17.71 -18.22 -19.92
C LEU A 37 16.96 -17.86 -18.63
N SER A 38 15.70 -18.28 -18.51
CA SER A 38 14.91 -18.10 -17.29
C SER A 38 15.48 -18.87 -16.11
N MET A 39 15.90 -20.13 -16.30
CA MET A 39 16.53 -20.94 -15.25
C MET A 39 17.92 -20.42 -14.86
N ALA A 40 18.71 -19.91 -15.80
CA ALA A 40 19.99 -19.26 -15.51
C ALA A 40 19.82 -17.96 -14.71
N LEU A 41 18.81 -17.15 -15.05
CA LEU A 41 18.48 -15.92 -14.32
C LEU A 41 17.97 -16.21 -12.91
N LEU A 42 17.09 -17.20 -12.76
CA LEU A 42 16.53 -17.63 -11.47
C LEU A 42 17.62 -18.18 -10.54
N THR A 43 18.56 -18.94 -11.08
CA THR A 43 19.69 -19.50 -10.33
C THR A 43 20.66 -18.40 -9.88
N ALA A 44 20.96 -17.41 -10.74
CA ALA A 44 21.79 -16.26 -10.39
C ALA A 44 21.13 -15.33 -9.34
N LEU A 45 19.80 -15.20 -9.37
CA LEU A 45 19.01 -14.44 -8.39
C LEU A 45 18.94 -15.16 -7.03
N HIS A 46 18.81 -16.49 -7.03
CA HIS A 46 18.84 -17.29 -5.80
C HIS A 46 20.20 -17.21 -5.10
N VAL A 47 21.30 -17.28 -5.86
CA VAL A 47 22.68 -17.14 -5.34
C VAL A 47 22.92 -15.72 -4.79
N ARG A 48 22.32 -14.68 -5.38
CA ARG A 48 22.39 -13.30 -4.87
C ARG A 48 21.63 -13.10 -3.54
N GLU A 49 20.44 -13.68 -3.41
CA GLU A 49 19.60 -13.62 -2.19
C GLU A 49 20.26 -14.30 -0.97
N VAL A 50 20.89 -15.46 -1.19
CA VAL A 50 21.61 -16.20 -0.14
C VAL A 50 22.86 -15.44 0.35
N VAL A 51 23.45 -14.57 -0.48
CA VAL A 51 24.65 -13.78 -0.14
C VAL A 51 24.31 -12.42 0.50
N VAL A 52 23.19 -11.79 0.11
CA VAL A 52 22.78 -10.46 0.60
C VAL A 52 22.15 -10.50 2.00
N THR A 53 21.67 -11.65 2.45
CA THR A 53 20.94 -11.82 3.73
C THR A 53 21.82 -11.88 5.01
N SER A 54 23.13 -11.58 4.95
CA SER A 54 23.97 -11.49 6.17
C SER A 54 24.04 -10.06 6.78
N ARG A 55 23.04 -9.72 7.61
CA ARG A 55 22.88 -8.43 8.34
C ARG A 55 24.03 -8.02 9.31
N ALA A 56 25.15 -8.73 9.36
CA ALA A 56 26.23 -8.50 10.34
C ALA A 56 27.20 -7.35 9.98
N LEU A 57 27.38 -7.00 8.70
CA LEU A 57 28.40 -6.03 8.26
C LEU A 57 28.02 -4.55 8.45
N TRP A 58 26.73 -4.22 8.38
CA TRP A 58 26.26 -2.82 8.48
C TRP A 58 26.39 -2.24 9.90
N LYS A 59 26.25 -3.07 10.94
CA LYS A 59 26.42 -2.65 12.35
C LYS A 59 27.88 -2.32 12.69
N THR A 60 28.84 -3.00 12.05
CA THR A 60 30.28 -2.81 12.28
C THR A 60 30.80 -1.52 11.64
N GLY A 61 30.32 -1.17 10.44
CA GLY A 61 30.72 0.07 9.75
C GLY A 61 30.24 1.35 10.43
N ARG A 62 29.04 1.32 11.05
CA ARG A 62 28.45 2.49 11.72
C ARG A 62 29.21 2.91 12.99
N ARG A 63 29.79 1.95 13.73
CA ARG A 63 30.59 2.20 14.95
C ARG A 63 31.94 2.86 14.63
N GLN A 64 32.60 2.46 13.54
CA GLN A 64 33.91 3.01 13.11
C GLN A 64 33.80 4.47 12.64
N TRP A 65 32.71 4.83 11.95
CA TRP A 65 32.50 6.19 11.44
C TRP A 65 32.31 7.25 12.53
N GLN A 66 31.66 6.89 13.65
CA GLN A 66 31.42 7.81 14.77
C GLN A 66 32.71 8.13 15.56
N LEU A 67 33.63 7.16 15.66
CA LEU A 67 34.94 7.34 16.30
C LEU A 67 35.86 8.25 15.48
N TRP A 68 35.79 8.16 14.16
CA TRP A 68 36.58 8.99 13.25
C TRP A 68 36.15 10.46 13.25
N ARG A 69 34.84 10.73 13.36
CA ARG A 69 34.29 12.11 13.35
C ARG A 69 34.70 12.93 14.58
N LYS A 70 34.80 12.32 15.77
CA LYS A 70 35.23 13.00 17.01
C LYS A 70 36.69 13.45 16.95
N ARG A 71 37.56 12.70 16.26
CA ARG A 71 39.00 13.03 16.14
C ARG A 71 39.26 14.19 15.17
N ARG A 72 38.29 14.55 14.32
CA ARG A 72 38.44 15.53 13.24
C ARG A 72 38.03 16.96 13.61
N GLN A 73 37.41 17.18 14.77
CA GLN A 73 36.98 18.52 15.22
C GLN A 73 38.10 19.34 15.90
N ALA A 74 39.27 18.77 16.14
CA ALA A 74 40.30 19.37 16.99
C ALA A 74 41.28 20.34 16.31
N ARG A 75 41.31 20.52 14.98
CA ARG A 75 42.33 21.37 14.32
C ARG A 75 41.81 22.11 13.07
N ARG A 76 41.30 23.33 13.26
CA ARG A 76 41.34 24.44 12.27
C ARG A 76 42.59 25.27 12.66
N THR A 77 43.43 25.87 11.81
CA THR A 77 43.16 26.71 10.62
C THR A 77 44.50 27.13 9.95
N LYS A 78 44.44 27.63 8.70
CA LYS A 78 45.47 28.35 7.90
C LYS A 78 46.54 27.41 7.28
N SER A 79 46.65 27.24 5.97
CA SER A 79 46.96 28.27 4.98
C SER A 79 46.29 27.96 3.62
N LYS A 80 45.47 28.91 3.16
CA LYS A 80 44.32 28.72 2.26
C LYS A 80 44.60 28.73 0.75
N VAL A 81 45.85 28.82 0.31
CA VAL A 81 46.17 29.01 -1.12
C VAL A 81 46.67 27.73 -1.79
N LYS A 82 47.55 26.96 -1.13
CA LYS A 82 47.96 25.62 -1.60
C LYS A 82 46.79 24.62 -1.59
N LEU A 83 45.91 24.77 -0.61
CA LEU A 83 44.71 23.97 -0.44
C LEU A 83 43.75 24.06 -1.64
N LYS A 84 43.65 25.20 -2.34
CA LYS A 84 42.70 25.33 -3.46
C LYS A 84 43.15 24.55 -4.68
N LYS A 85 44.45 24.51 -4.95
CA LYS A 85 45.02 23.77 -6.09
C LYS A 85 45.12 22.27 -5.79
N ASP A 86 45.51 21.92 -4.57
CA ASP A 86 45.53 20.52 -4.12
C ASP A 86 44.11 19.96 -3.98
N LEU A 87 43.10 20.75 -3.59
CA LEU A 87 41.69 20.31 -3.56
C LEU A 87 41.05 20.21 -4.95
N VAL A 88 41.47 21.02 -5.93
CA VAL A 88 41.00 20.88 -7.32
C VAL A 88 41.60 19.64 -7.95
N ASN A 89 42.90 19.36 -7.72
CA ASN A 89 43.54 18.13 -8.17
C ASN A 89 43.01 16.89 -7.41
N LEU A 90 42.76 17.00 -6.11
CA LEU A 90 42.14 15.93 -5.33
C LEU A 90 40.66 15.74 -5.72
N ALA A 91 39.93 16.80 -6.06
CA ALA A 91 38.58 16.68 -6.59
C ALA A 91 38.56 16.01 -7.97
N ALA A 92 39.51 16.33 -8.86
CA ALA A 92 39.67 15.64 -10.13
C ALA A 92 40.14 14.17 -9.97
N GLN A 93 40.91 13.85 -8.92
CA GLN A 93 41.32 12.47 -8.60
C GLN A 93 40.24 11.66 -7.85
N MET A 94 39.39 12.32 -7.07
CA MET A 94 38.27 11.70 -6.33
C MET A 94 36.98 11.64 -7.15
N PHE A 95 36.84 12.54 -8.13
CA PHE A 95 35.73 12.66 -9.08
C PHE A 95 36.32 12.95 -10.47
N PRO A 96 36.89 11.93 -11.16
CA PRO A 96 37.34 12.12 -12.53
C PRO A 96 36.17 12.65 -13.39
N ASP A 97 36.48 13.47 -14.41
CA ASP A 97 35.48 13.83 -15.42
C ASP A 97 34.85 12.53 -15.90
N PRO A 98 33.51 12.37 -15.79
CA PRO A 98 32.91 11.08 -16.04
C PRO A 98 33.27 10.70 -17.47
N GLU A 99 33.93 9.55 -17.65
CA GLU A 99 34.05 8.93 -18.97
C GLU A 99 32.65 8.99 -19.57
N ALA A 100 32.51 9.67 -20.71
CA ALA A 100 31.23 9.76 -21.38
C ALA A 100 30.76 8.32 -21.60
N TRP A 101 29.67 7.95 -20.93
CA TRP A 101 29.16 6.60 -20.99
C TRP A 101 28.97 6.23 -22.44
N SER A 102 29.49 5.08 -22.84
CA SER A 102 29.18 4.54 -24.17
C SER A 102 27.65 4.44 -24.29
N TRP A 103 27.11 4.54 -25.51
CA TRP A 103 25.68 4.36 -25.74
C TRP A 103 25.14 3.05 -25.13
N ALA A 104 25.97 2.01 -25.08
CA ALA A 104 25.67 0.73 -24.42
C ALA A 104 25.60 0.84 -22.89
N GLU A 105 26.46 1.62 -22.24
CA GLU A 105 26.42 1.88 -20.81
C GLU A 105 25.26 2.81 -20.44
N GLU A 106 24.95 3.82 -21.25
CA GLU A 106 23.71 4.60 -21.06
C GLU A 106 22.46 3.74 -21.17
N ILE A 107 22.42 2.78 -22.10
CA ILE A 107 21.32 1.83 -22.22
C ILE A 107 21.28 0.84 -21.06
N ALA A 108 22.42 0.28 -20.65
CA ALA A 108 22.50 -0.65 -19.53
C ALA A 108 22.09 0.05 -18.22
N LEU A 109 22.54 1.29 -18.04
CA LEU A 109 22.28 2.08 -16.85
C LEU A 109 20.92 2.79 -16.91
N ALA A 110 20.33 3.02 -18.09
CA ALA A 110 18.91 3.27 -18.27
C ALA A 110 18.11 2.01 -17.92
N GLY A 111 18.54 0.81 -18.34
CA GLY A 111 17.95 -0.47 -17.94
C GLY A 111 18.02 -0.73 -16.43
N ILE A 112 19.09 -0.28 -15.77
CA ILE A 112 19.31 -0.38 -14.31
C ILE A 112 18.68 0.81 -13.53
N LYS A 113 18.54 2.01 -14.11
CA LYS A 113 17.78 3.16 -13.53
C LYS A 113 16.27 2.98 -13.70
N VAL A 114 15.85 2.28 -14.75
CA VAL A 114 14.54 1.61 -14.91
C VAL A 114 14.52 0.31 -14.08
N GLY A 115 15.61 0.01 -13.37
CA GLY A 115 15.88 -1.26 -12.72
C GLY A 115 14.73 -1.75 -11.87
N LEU A 116 14.26 -2.95 -12.21
CA LEU A 116 13.36 -3.75 -11.38
C LEU A 116 12.09 -3.00 -10.90
N ARG A 117 11.66 -1.96 -11.62
CA ARG A 117 10.40 -1.24 -11.40
C ARG A 117 9.34 -1.67 -12.41
N GLY A 118 9.18 -2.98 -12.55
CA GLY A 118 8.08 -3.52 -13.33
C GLY A 118 8.30 -4.97 -13.68
N LEU A 119 8.20 -5.85 -12.68
CA LEU A 119 8.00 -7.28 -12.96
C LEU A 119 6.91 -7.43 -14.04
N PHE A 120 5.82 -6.68 -13.88
CA PHE A 120 4.75 -6.65 -14.86
C PHE A 120 5.13 -5.98 -16.18
N SER A 121 5.96 -4.94 -16.22
CA SER A 121 6.40 -4.34 -17.50
C SER A 121 7.23 -5.30 -18.36
N LEU A 122 7.90 -6.27 -17.71
CA LEU A 122 8.67 -7.33 -18.36
C LEU A 122 7.81 -8.57 -18.71
N MET A 123 6.62 -8.70 -18.13
CA MET A 123 5.67 -9.75 -18.47
C MET A 123 4.80 -9.34 -19.66
N SER A 124 4.43 -10.32 -20.49
CA SER A 124 3.40 -10.11 -21.51
C SER A 124 2.04 -9.81 -20.88
N GLU A 125 1.16 -9.15 -21.64
CA GLU A 125 -0.23 -8.94 -21.21
C GLU A 125 -0.94 -10.28 -20.93
N SER A 126 -0.66 -11.33 -21.72
CA SER A 126 -1.20 -12.67 -21.49
C SER A 126 -0.76 -13.25 -20.14
N ALA A 127 0.53 -13.17 -19.80
CA ALA A 127 1.03 -13.66 -18.53
C ALA A 127 0.47 -12.86 -17.33
N CYS A 128 0.26 -11.55 -17.49
CA CYS A 128 -0.38 -10.71 -16.48
C CYS A 128 -1.85 -11.08 -16.28
N ALA A 129 -2.58 -11.30 -17.37
CA ALA A 129 -3.98 -11.74 -17.31
C ALA A 129 -4.10 -13.14 -16.68
N ASP A 130 -3.27 -14.10 -17.07
CA ASP A 130 -3.27 -15.44 -16.46
C ASP A 130 -2.99 -15.39 -14.97
N LEU A 131 -2.03 -14.55 -14.56
CA LEU A 131 -1.72 -14.33 -13.16
C LEU A 131 -2.92 -13.72 -12.42
N PHE A 132 -3.57 -12.70 -12.98
CA PHE A 132 -4.80 -12.12 -12.41
C PHE A 132 -5.89 -13.20 -12.25
N LEU A 133 -6.06 -14.06 -13.25
CA LEU A 133 -7.09 -15.09 -13.27
C LEU A 133 -6.83 -16.16 -12.21
N ARG A 134 -5.57 -16.58 -12.04
CA ARG A 134 -5.16 -17.50 -10.96
C ARG A 134 -5.44 -16.91 -9.57
N MET A 135 -5.20 -15.61 -9.39
CA MET A 135 -5.49 -14.94 -8.11
C MET A 135 -6.99 -14.73 -7.86
N ARG A 136 -7.75 -14.43 -8.91
CA ARG A 136 -9.20 -14.22 -8.84
C ARG A 136 -9.97 -15.53 -8.61
N TRP A 137 -9.56 -16.59 -9.29
CA TRP A 137 -10.26 -17.89 -9.32
C TRP A 137 -9.36 -19.00 -8.82
N VAL A 138 -8.84 -18.82 -7.60
CA VAL A 138 -7.97 -19.81 -6.94
C VAL A 138 -8.64 -21.19 -6.84
N LEU A 139 -9.97 -21.21 -6.65
CA LEU A 139 -10.78 -22.42 -6.52
C LEU A 139 -11.56 -22.76 -7.81
N GLY A 140 -11.18 -22.19 -8.95
CA GLY A 140 -11.92 -22.33 -10.20
C GLY A 140 -12.88 -21.19 -10.49
N VAL A 141 -13.37 -21.17 -11.73
CA VAL A 141 -14.18 -20.07 -12.28
C VAL A 141 -15.60 -20.14 -11.71
N LYS A 142 -16.08 -19.03 -11.17
CA LYS A 142 -17.46 -18.89 -10.68
C LYS A 142 -18.17 -17.76 -11.39
N CYS A 143 -19.46 -17.93 -11.61
CA CYS A 143 -20.31 -16.86 -12.13
C CYS A 143 -20.35 -15.69 -11.13
N PRO A 144 -19.94 -14.46 -11.52
CA PRO A 144 -19.94 -13.31 -10.62
C PRO A 144 -21.35 -12.81 -10.25
N LEU A 145 -22.40 -13.29 -10.93
CA LEU A 145 -23.79 -12.87 -10.70
C LEU A 145 -24.54 -13.78 -9.72
N CYS A 146 -24.29 -15.10 -9.76
CA CYS A 146 -25.02 -16.06 -8.93
C CYS A 146 -24.13 -17.01 -8.12
N GLY A 147 -22.81 -17.01 -8.33
CA GLY A 147 -21.87 -17.88 -7.63
C GLY A 147 -21.77 -19.32 -8.17
N CYS A 148 -22.57 -19.69 -9.19
CA CYS A 148 -22.53 -21.01 -9.84
C CYS A 148 -21.12 -21.37 -10.35
N GLU A 149 -20.72 -22.61 -10.12
CA GLU A 149 -19.42 -23.19 -10.54
C GLU A 149 -19.50 -23.88 -11.91
N ASP A 150 -20.68 -24.36 -12.32
CA ASP A 150 -20.90 -25.00 -13.63
C ASP A 150 -21.06 -23.97 -14.75
N VAL A 151 -20.00 -23.21 -15.00
CA VAL A 151 -19.94 -22.22 -16.08
C VAL A 151 -19.23 -22.78 -17.30
N LYS A 152 -19.77 -22.51 -18.49
CA LYS A 152 -19.21 -23.01 -19.75
C LYS A 152 -18.39 -21.92 -20.45
N CYS A 153 -17.18 -22.25 -20.89
CA CYS A 153 -16.39 -21.35 -21.73
C CYS A 153 -17.08 -21.24 -23.09
N LYS A 154 -17.60 -20.06 -23.43
CA LYS A 154 -18.28 -19.80 -24.70
C LYS A 154 -17.29 -19.39 -25.78
N ASP A 155 -16.31 -18.57 -25.42
CA ASP A 155 -15.27 -18.10 -26.33
C ASP A 155 -13.94 -18.02 -25.57
N PRO A 156 -12.98 -18.91 -25.87
CA PRO A 156 -11.69 -18.95 -25.19
C PRO A 156 -10.74 -17.82 -25.60
N HIS A 157 -11.04 -17.08 -26.67
CA HIS A 157 -10.18 -16.02 -27.22
C HIS A 157 -10.93 -14.69 -27.31
N TYR A 158 -11.87 -14.46 -26.40
CA TYR A 158 -12.67 -13.24 -26.36
C TYR A 158 -11.84 -12.02 -25.95
N ARG A 159 -11.39 -11.22 -26.93
CA ARG A 159 -10.42 -10.12 -26.71
C ARG A 159 -9.18 -10.68 -26.00
N PRO A 160 -8.32 -11.42 -26.72
CA PRO A 160 -7.16 -12.08 -26.11
C PRO A 160 -6.36 -11.10 -25.24
N PRO A 161 -5.98 -11.49 -24.01
CA PRO A 161 -5.95 -12.86 -23.46
C PRO A 161 -7.22 -13.30 -22.70
N TYR A 162 -8.32 -12.54 -22.76
CA TYR A 162 -9.50 -12.83 -21.94
C TYR A 162 -10.45 -13.85 -22.58
N ARG A 163 -11.26 -14.47 -21.74
CA ARG A 163 -12.30 -15.44 -22.11
C ARG A 163 -13.69 -14.90 -21.82
N ARG A 164 -14.67 -15.46 -22.52
CA ARG A 164 -16.09 -15.24 -22.29
C ARG A 164 -16.75 -16.53 -21.83
N TRP A 165 -17.47 -16.43 -20.73
CA TRP A 165 -18.16 -17.53 -20.07
C TRP A 165 -19.67 -17.37 -20.19
N LYS A 166 -20.38 -18.49 -20.23
CA LYS A 166 -21.84 -18.58 -20.14
C LYS A 166 -22.21 -19.23 -18.81
N CYS A 167 -23.16 -18.63 -18.11
CA CYS A 167 -23.73 -19.20 -16.91
C CYS A 167 -25.09 -19.84 -17.24
N PRO A 168 -25.23 -21.18 -17.18
CA PRO A 168 -26.52 -21.87 -17.42
C PRO A 168 -27.60 -21.40 -16.45
N ASP A 169 -27.31 -21.34 -15.15
CA ASP A 169 -28.27 -20.97 -14.10
C ASP A 169 -28.83 -19.56 -14.30
N CYS A 170 -27.96 -18.58 -14.54
CA CYS A 170 -28.39 -17.21 -14.82
C CYS A 170 -29.17 -17.13 -16.14
N SER A 171 -28.78 -17.92 -17.14
CA SER A 171 -29.47 -17.91 -18.43
C SER A 171 -30.89 -18.46 -18.31
N LEU A 172 -31.05 -19.55 -17.54
CA LEU A 172 -32.35 -20.13 -17.22
C LEU A 172 -33.21 -19.14 -16.43
N LYS A 173 -32.66 -18.56 -15.34
CA LYS A 173 -33.39 -17.61 -14.49
C LYS A 173 -33.87 -16.36 -15.24
N GLN A 174 -33.11 -15.88 -16.23
CA GLN A 174 -33.46 -14.66 -16.98
C GLN A 174 -34.19 -14.94 -18.30
N GLY A 175 -34.41 -16.20 -18.67
CA GLY A 175 -35.03 -16.57 -19.96
C GLY A 175 -34.25 -16.10 -21.20
N ARG A 176 -32.98 -15.73 -21.04
CA ARG A 176 -32.09 -15.26 -22.12
C ARG A 176 -30.66 -15.64 -21.80
N GLU A 177 -29.80 -15.65 -22.81
CA GLU A 177 -28.39 -15.97 -22.59
C GLU A 177 -27.69 -14.91 -21.70
N VAL A 178 -27.06 -15.37 -20.62
CA VAL A 178 -26.28 -14.55 -19.71
C VAL A 178 -24.81 -14.97 -19.78
N THR A 179 -23.98 -14.04 -20.26
CA THR A 179 -22.52 -14.21 -20.36
C THR A 179 -21.77 -13.22 -19.48
N PHE A 180 -20.56 -13.59 -19.05
CA PHE A 180 -19.61 -12.72 -18.37
C PHE A 180 -18.19 -12.94 -18.89
N THR A 181 -17.29 -12.02 -18.56
CA THR A 181 -15.86 -12.11 -18.95
C THR A 181 -14.99 -12.30 -17.72
N ASP A 182 -13.73 -12.64 -17.96
CA ASP A 182 -12.66 -12.70 -16.98
C ASP A 182 -12.54 -11.46 -16.07
N LEU A 183 -12.87 -10.28 -16.61
CA LEU A 183 -12.77 -9.00 -15.90
C LEU A 183 -14.07 -8.59 -15.19
N HIS A 184 -15.17 -9.32 -15.36
CA HIS A 184 -16.49 -8.89 -14.90
C HIS A 184 -16.54 -8.68 -13.39
N GLY A 185 -17.02 -7.53 -12.92
CA GLY A 185 -17.06 -7.16 -11.50
C GLY A 185 -15.71 -6.75 -10.89
N SER A 186 -14.63 -6.63 -11.67
CA SER A 186 -13.35 -6.04 -11.23
C SER A 186 -13.21 -4.57 -11.66
N PHE A 187 -12.23 -3.84 -11.14
CA PHE A 187 -11.88 -2.49 -11.63
C PHE A 187 -11.51 -2.46 -13.11
N MET A 188 -11.02 -3.58 -13.62
CA MET A 188 -10.64 -3.75 -15.01
C MET A 188 -11.83 -3.95 -15.93
N GLU A 189 -13.03 -4.16 -15.41
CA GLU A 189 -14.22 -4.33 -16.24
C GLU A 189 -14.48 -3.12 -17.14
N GLY A 190 -14.49 -3.33 -18.46
CA GLY A 190 -14.65 -2.26 -19.45
C GLY A 190 -13.47 -1.29 -19.48
N SER A 191 -12.30 -1.67 -18.94
CA SER A 191 -11.07 -0.88 -19.11
C SER A 191 -10.53 -1.04 -20.52
N HIS A 192 -10.01 0.05 -21.06
CA HIS A 192 -9.17 0.02 -22.27
C HIS A 192 -7.68 -0.08 -21.93
N LEU A 193 -7.33 -0.09 -20.64
CA LEU A 193 -5.97 -0.31 -20.19
C LEU A 193 -5.71 -1.80 -20.04
N GLU A 194 -4.52 -2.21 -20.46
CA GLU A 194 -3.93 -3.53 -20.23
C GLU A 194 -3.96 -3.91 -18.73
N CYS A 195 -4.21 -5.18 -18.42
CA CYS A 195 -4.15 -5.74 -17.07
C CYS A 195 -2.78 -5.52 -16.44
N ARG A 196 -1.71 -5.63 -17.24
CA ARG A 196 -0.35 -5.29 -16.85
C ARG A 196 -0.24 -3.93 -16.16
N LEU A 197 -0.89 -2.90 -16.71
CA LEU A 197 -0.88 -1.54 -16.13
C LEU A 197 -1.65 -1.50 -14.81
N TRP A 198 -2.75 -2.24 -14.68
CA TRP A 198 -3.48 -2.32 -13.42
C TRP A 198 -2.68 -2.99 -12.32
N LEU A 199 -2.07 -4.13 -12.60
CA LEU A 199 -1.22 -4.85 -11.64
C LEU A 199 -0.03 -3.98 -11.21
N TRP A 200 0.59 -3.28 -12.16
CA TRP A 200 1.70 -2.38 -11.85
C TRP A 200 1.25 -1.18 -10.99
N ALA A 201 0.10 -0.57 -11.30
CA ALA A 201 -0.46 0.50 -10.50
C ALA A 201 -0.79 0.06 -9.07
N MET A 202 -1.33 -1.16 -8.89
CA MET A 202 -1.62 -1.72 -7.57
C MET A 202 -0.34 -1.90 -6.76
N MET A 203 0.71 -2.47 -7.37
CA MET A 203 1.99 -2.69 -6.72
C MET A 203 2.64 -1.37 -6.26
N LEU A 204 2.66 -0.35 -7.14
CA LEU A 204 3.15 0.99 -6.81
C LEU A 204 2.33 1.63 -5.69
N TYR A 205 1.00 1.55 -5.78
CA TYR A 205 0.11 2.14 -4.79
C TYR A 205 0.28 1.53 -3.39
N VAL A 206 0.40 0.20 -3.32
CA VAL A 206 0.66 -0.53 -2.08
C VAL A 206 2.05 -0.20 -1.53
N SER A 207 3.04 0.02 -2.41
CA SER A 207 4.41 0.39 -2.03
C SER A 207 4.54 1.84 -1.55
N GLY A 208 3.47 2.64 -1.68
CA GLY A 208 3.41 3.99 -1.13
C GLY A 208 3.51 5.10 -2.17
N ASP A 209 3.62 4.78 -3.46
CA ASP A 209 3.81 5.79 -4.51
C ASP A 209 2.62 6.75 -4.64
N SER A 210 2.95 7.97 -5.06
CA SER A 210 1.96 9.01 -5.34
C SER A 210 1.28 8.76 -6.69
N ALA A 211 0.07 9.30 -6.88
CA ALA A 211 -0.61 9.23 -8.18
C ALA A 211 0.22 9.87 -9.32
N GLU A 212 1.08 10.83 -8.99
CA GLU A 212 2.02 11.45 -9.94
C GLU A 212 3.11 10.48 -10.39
N ASN A 213 3.74 9.79 -9.43
CA ASN A 213 4.74 8.77 -9.74
C ASN A 213 4.12 7.61 -10.49
N ILE A 214 2.95 7.13 -10.04
CA ILE A 214 2.17 6.10 -10.72
C ILE A 214 1.94 6.52 -12.18
N ALA A 215 1.45 7.74 -12.45
CA ALA A 215 1.25 8.22 -13.82
C ALA A 215 2.52 8.16 -14.68
N LYS A 216 3.67 8.57 -14.12
CA LYS A 216 4.96 8.56 -14.80
C LYS A 216 5.44 7.14 -15.10
N GLU A 217 5.42 6.26 -14.11
CA GLU A 217 5.85 4.87 -14.24
C GLU A 217 4.98 4.10 -15.23
N LEU A 218 3.67 4.36 -15.25
CA LEU A 218 2.72 3.74 -16.17
C LEU A 218 2.64 4.43 -17.53
N ARG A 219 3.27 5.60 -17.69
CA ARG A 219 3.18 6.46 -18.88
C ARG A 219 1.73 6.78 -19.29
N VAL A 220 0.87 7.00 -18.30
CA VAL A 220 -0.53 7.39 -18.50
C VAL A 220 -0.77 8.82 -18.05
N ASN A 221 -1.88 9.41 -18.48
CA ASN A 221 -2.29 10.72 -17.97
C ASN A 221 -2.45 10.68 -16.44
N ARG A 222 -2.00 11.73 -15.75
CA ARG A 222 -2.15 11.88 -14.29
C ARG A 222 -3.59 11.66 -13.80
N LYS A 223 -4.59 12.13 -14.55
CA LYS A 223 -6.01 11.94 -14.22
C LYS A 223 -6.41 10.45 -14.25
N THR A 224 -5.82 9.65 -15.15
CA THR A 224 -6.02 8.21 -15.21
C THR A 224 -5.46 7.53 -13.96
N ALA A 225 -4.20 7.82 -13.60
CA ALA A 225 -3.59 7.29 -12.37
C ALA A 225 -4.38 7.70 -11.11
N GLN A 226 -4.88 8.93 -11.04
CA GLN A 226 -5.73 9.39 -9.94
C GLN A 226 -7.05 8.61 -9.84
N ARG A 227 -7.68 8.27 -10.98
CA ARG A 227 -8.88 7.41 -10.99
C ARG A 227 -8.55 6.00 -10.48
N MET A 228 -7.43 5.41 -10.88
CA MET A 228 -6.97 4.10 -10.38
C MET A 228 -6.76 4.14 -8.86
N VAL A 229 -6.00 5.12 -8.36
CA VAL A 229 -5.78 5.32 -6.93
C VAL A 229 -7.09 5.50 -6.18
N ARG A 230 -8.05 6.24 -6.76
CA ARG A 230 -9.36 6.43 -6.14
C ARG A 230 -10.14 5.12 -6.02
N LEU A 231 -10.08 4.28 -7.04
CA LEU A 231 -10.70 2.95 -7.00
C LEU A 231 -10.09 2.11 -5.90
N PHE A 232 -8.75 2.02 -5.83
CA PHE A 232 -8.06 1.26 -4.79
C PHE A 232 -8.41 1.73 -3.37
N GLN A 233 -8.52 3.05 -3.17
CA GLN A 233 -8.96 3.62 -1.91
C GLN A 233 -10.41 3.22 -1.56
N LEU A 234 -11.31 3.24 -2.54
CA LEU A 234 -12.70 2.83 -2.36
C LEU A 234 -12.81 1.34 -2.06
N THR A 235 -11.98 0.50 -2.68
CA THR A 235 -11.87 -0.93 -2.36
C THR A 235 -11.55 -1.12 -0.88
N TYR A 236 -10.49 -0.45 -0.42
CA TYR A 236 -10.08 -0.53 0.98
C TYR A 236 -11.17 -0.05 1.89
N PHE A 237 -11.88 1.03 1.55
CA PHE A 237 -12.97 1.57 2.35
C PHE A 237 -14.19 0.63 2.41
N SER A 238 -14.61 0.07 1.27
CA SER A 238 -15.82 -0.76 1.16
C SER A 238 -15.67 -2.12 1.85
N MET A 239 -14.43 -2.57 2.05
CA MET A 239 -14.11 -3.89 2.58
C MET A 239 -13.70 -3.88 4.05
N ARG A 240 -13.91 -2.76 4.74
CA ARG A 240 -13.61 -2.60 6.17
C ARG A 240 -14.60 -3.38 7.03
N PHE A 241 -14.29 -3.46 8.33
CA PHE A 241 -15.25 -3.91 9.36
C PHE A 241 -15.73 -5.36 9.23
N ARG A 242 -14.88 -6.25 8.69
CA ARG A 242 -15.21 -7.67 8.49
C ARG A 242 -14.84 -8.59 9.66
N VAL A 243 -14.09 -8.09 10.64
CA VAL A 243 -13.61 -8.87 11.78
C VAL A 243 -14.03 -8.15 13.06
N MET A 244 -14.54 -8.88 14.03
CA MET A 244 -14.84 -8.33 15.34
C MET A 244 -13.57 -8.33 16.20
N LEU A 245 -13.25 -7.19 16.80
CA LEU A 245 -12.14 -7.05 17.75
C LEU A 245 -12.47 -7.77 19.05
N LYS A 246 -11.46 -8.37 19.66
CA LYS A 246 -11.56 -9.16 20.89
C LYS A 246 -10.27 -9.06 21.69
N GLY A 247 -10.26 -9.56 22.92
CA GLY A 247 -9.07 -9.54 23.77
C GLY A 247 -8.88 -8.20 24.48
N GLN A 248 -7.73 -7.56 24.27
CA GLN A 248 -7.38 -6.25 24.84
C GLN A 248 -7.50 -5.16 23.78
N VAL A 249 -8.48 -4.28 23.94
CA VAL A 249 -8.79 -3.24 22.94
C VAL A 249 -8.70 -1.85 23.57
N GLU A 250 -7.99 -0.95 22.91
CA GLU A 250 -7.85 0.45 23.32
C GLU A 250 -8.78 1.33 22.47
N PHE A 251 -9.53 2.23 23.11
CA PHE A 251 -10.30 3.26 22.41
C PHE A 251 -9.74 4.66 22.73
N ASP A 252 -9.65 5.48 21.69
CA ASP A 252 -9.27 6.89 21.78
C ASP A 252 -9.75 7.62 20.53
N GLU A 253 -9.62 8.94 20.51
CA GLU A 253 -9.92 9.76 19.35
C GLU A 253 -8.78 10.70 18.95
N ALA A 254 -8.60 10.87 17.64
CA ALA A 254 -7.70 11.87 17.09
C ALA A 254 -8.45 12.89 16.25
N TYR A 255 -8.03 14.15 16.37
CA TYR A 255 -8.64 15.25 15.63
C TYR A 255 -7.75 15.68 14.46
N VAL A 256 -8.23 15.45 13.24
CA VAL A 256 -7.51 15.74 12.00
C VAL A 256 -8.01 17.05 11.40
N ILE A 257 -7.11 18.00 11.20
CA ILE A 257 -7.43 19.22 10.47
C ILE A 257 -7.60 18.87 8.98
N ALA A 258 -8.85 18.83 8.54
CA ALA A 258 -9.25 18.55 7.17
C ALA A 258 -10.41 19.48 6.83
N GLY A 259 -10.17 20.44 5.94
CA GLY A 259 -11.21 21.35 5.48
C GLY A 259 -11.76 20.98 4.12
N LEU A 260 -12.86 21.60 3.71
CA LEU A 260 -13.27 21.58 2.30
C LEU A 260 -12.19 22.23 1.43
N LYS A 261 -11.93 21.63 0.27
CA LYS A 261 -10.92 22.06 -0.71
C LYS A 261 -11.60 22.18 -2.07
N GLY A 262 -11.73 23.40 -2.60
CA GLY A 262 -12.46 23.67 -3.84
C GLY A 262 -13.89 23.12 -3.79
N HIS A 263 -14.39 22.61 -4.93
CA HIS A 263 -15.70 21.97 -5.06
C HIS A 263 -15.72 20.48 -4.66
N ALA A 264 -14.89 20.06 -3.70
CA ALA A 264 -14.77 18.65 -3.33
C ALA A 264 -16.12 18.09 -2.86
N GLY A 265 -16.55 16.98 -3.47
CA GLY A 265 -17.84 16.35 -3.17
C GLY A 265 -19.07 17.15 -3.63
N GLY A 266 -18.90 18.08 -4.59
CA GLY A 266 -19.97 18.94 -5.09
C GLY A 266 -20.38 20.05 -4.12
N LEU A 267 -19.63 20.24 -3.03
CA LEU A 267 -19.93 21.25 -2.02
C LEU A 267 -19.28 22.58 -2.38
N SER A 268 -20.06 23.65 -2.39
CA SER A 268 -19.55 25.01 -2.51
C SER A 268 -18.88 25.45 -1.20
N LEU A 269 -17.84 26.27 -1.33
CA LEU A 269 -17.22 26.91 -0.19
C LEU A 269 -17.96 28.22 0.09
N GLU A 270 -18.66 28.29 1.22
CA GLU A 270 -19.28 29.54 1.72
C GLU A 270 -18.25 30.54 2.28
N ARG A 271 -16.95 30.28 2.06
CA ARG A 271 -15.86 31.12 2.54
C ARG A 271 -14.72 31.19 1.53
N PRO A 272 -13.93 32.28 1.53
CA PRO A 272 -12.73 32.35 0.71
C PRO A 272 -11.69 31.27 1.06
N ALA A 273 -10.78 31.02 0.12
CA ALA A 273 -9.67 30.11 0.33
C ALA A 273 -8.77 30.60 1.48
N ARG A 274 -8.45 29.70 2.42
CA ARG A 274 -7.58 30.03 3.56
C ARG A 274 -6.12 30.12 3.11
N LYS A 275 -5.43 31.20 3.48
CA LYS A 275 -3.98 31.40 3.25
C LYS A 275 -3.09 30.56 4.18
N ARG A 276 -3.60 30.17 5.35
CA ARG A 276 -2.87 29.37 6.37
C ARG A 276 -3.73 28.23 6.90
N GLY A 277 -3.06 27.20 7.45
CA GLY A 277 -3.74 26.08 8.11
C GLY A 277 -4.57 26.53 9.31
N LEU A 278 -5.65 25.80 9.60
CA LEU A 278 -6.49 26.07 10.76
C LEU A 278 -5.69 25.85 12.05
N LYS A 279 -5.67 26.83 12.94
CA LYS A 279 -5.11 26.70 14.29
C LYS A 279 -6.23 26.92 15.30
N LYS A 280 -7.03 25.88 15.52
CA LYS A 280 -8.09 25.88 16.55
C LYS A 280 -7.71 24.94 17.71
N PRO A 281 -7.62 25.44 18.96
CA PRO A 281 -7.44 24.59 20.13
C PRO A 281 -8.72 23.78 20.41
N GLY A 282 -8.61 22.77 21.27
CA GLY A 282 -9.76 21.97 21.73
C GLY A 282 -10.26 20.91 20.74
N ARG A 283 -11.38 20.30 21.09
CA ARG A 283 -12.06 19.26 20.30
C ARG A 283 -12.66 19.86 19.03
N GLY A 284 -12.70 19.07 17.98
CA GLY A 284 -13.17 19.46 16.65
C GLY A 284 -14.41 18.69 16.20
N THR A 285 -14.99 19.17 15.11
CA THR A 285 -16.18 18.64 14.44
C THR A 285 -15.98 18.72 12.94
N TRP A 286 -16.93 18.16 12.19
CA TRP A 286 -17.01 18.34 10.74
C TRP A 286 -17.01 19.82 10.34
N ASP A 287 -17.87 20.65 10.93
CA ASP A 287 -18.07 22.05 10.52
C ASP A 287 -16.89 22.94 10.88
N SER A 288 -16.20 22.61 11.97
CA SER A 288 -14.98 23.30 12.37
C SER A 288 -13.76 22.92 11.52
N ASP A 289 -13.90 22.06 10.50
CA ASP A 289 -12.81 21.55 9.66
C ASP A 289 -11.70 20.83 10.46
N LYS A 290 -12.07 20.26 11.61
CA LYS A 290 -11.20 19.50 12.51
C LYS A 290 -11.90 18.18 12.85
N VAL A 291 -11.90 17.29 11.86
CA VAL A 291 -12.69 16.04 11.84
C VAL A 291 -12.15 15.07 12.91
N PRO A 292 -12.99 14.62 13.86
CA PRO A 292 -12.60 13.57 14.77
C PRO A 292 -12.53 12.21 14.05
N VAL A 293 -11.59 11.37 14.49
CA VAL A 293 -11.40 10.00 14.04
C VAL A 293 -11.42 9.13 15.29
N LEU A 294 -12.45 8.28 15.42
CA LEU A 294 -12.53 7.26 16.46
C LEU A 294 -11.55 6.13 16.14
N GLY A 295 -10.71 5.74 17.09
CA GLY A 295 -9.80 4.60 16.98
C GLY A 295 -10.25 3.47 17.88
N LEU A 296 -10.41 2.28 17.31
CA LEU A 296 -10.61 1.02 18.04
C LEU A 296 -9.42 0.12 17.72
N VAL A 297 -8.57 -0.16 18.69
CA VAL A 297 -7.26 -0.78 18.47
C VAL A 297 -7.13 -2.05 19.30
N ASP A 298 -7.23 -3.22 18.66
CA ASP A 298 -6.79 -4.46 19.28
C ASP A 298 -5.26 -4.44 19.36
N ARG A 299 -4.71 -4.54 20.58
CA ARG A 299 -3.26 -4.45 20.82
C ARG A 299 -2.46 -5.48 20.03
N GLN A 300 -3.04 -6.65 19.76
CA GLN A 300 -2.39 -7.75 19.06
C GLN A 300 -2.95 -8.00 17.66
N GLY A 301 -3.97 -7.23 17.25
CA GLY A 301 -4.76 -7.53 16.06
C GLY A 301 -4.96 -6.34 15.14
N ASN A 302 -6.23 -6.18 14.76
CA ASN A 302 -6.67 -5.19 13.79
C ASN A 302 -7.00 -3.86 14.46
N VAL A 303 -6.84 -2.80 13.68
CA VAL A 303 -7.28 -1.46 14.04
C VAL A 303 -8.43 -1.02 13.16
N TYR A 304 -9.36 -0.25 13.73
CA TYR A 304 -10.43 0.42 13.02
C TYR A 304 -10.40 1.92 13.30
N LEU A 305 -10.31 2.72 12.23
CA LEU A 305 -10.20 4.18 12.29
C LEU A 305 -11.36 4.86 11.57
N ILE A 306 -12.27 5.48 12.30
CA ILE A 306 -13.57 5.91 11.77
C ILE A 306 -13.64 7.43 11.83
N PRO A 307 -13.46 8.16 10.71
CA PRO A 307 -13.74 9.59 10.68
C PRO A 307 -15.23 9.85 10.87
N MET A 308 -15.57 10.75 11.79
CA MET A 308 -16.95 11.04 12.19
C MET A 308 -17.22 12.54 12.15
N ALA A 309 -18.48 12.93 12.13
CA ALA A 309 -18.86 14.34 12.21
C ALA A 309 -18.59 14.92 13.60
N ASN A 310 -18.83 14.11 14.63
CA ASN A 310 -18.58 14.39 16.04
C ASN A 310 -18.36 13.06 16.79
N VAL A 311 -17.72 13.12 17.95
CA VAL A 311 -17.59 11.99 18.88
C VAL A 311 -18.47 12.27 20.11
N ARG A 312 -19.62 11.59 20.15
CA ARG A 312 -20.58 11.59 21.25
C ARG A 312 -20.94 10.15 21.57
N SER A 313 -21.39 9.89 22.78
CA SER A 313 -21.79 8.53 23.21
C SER A 313 -22.79 7.89 22.24
N GLU A 314 -23.75 8.68 21.74
CA GLU A 314 -24.79 8.24 20.81
C GLU A 314 -24.23 7.90 19.42
N THR A 315 -23.22 8.65 18.96
CA THR A 315 -22.64 8.46 17.62
C THR A 315 -21.64 7.30 17.59
N ILE A 316 -20.87 7.08 18.66
CA ILE A 316 -19.83 6.04 18.70
C ILE A 316 -20.38 4.66 19.08
N ARG A 317 -21.45 4.60 19.90
CA ARG A 317 -22.01 3.34 20.42
C ARG A 317 -22.30 2.29 19.34
N PRO A 318 -23.02 2.60 18.23
CA PRO A 318 -23.36 1.59 17.24
C PRO A 318 -22.13 0.95 16.60
N PHE A 319 -21.04 1.70 16.44
CA PHE A 319 -19.79 1.17 15.90
C PHE A 319 -19.08 0.26 16.89
N ILE A 320 -19.06 0.62 18.17
CA ILE A 320 -18.44 -0.20 19.20
C ILE A 320 -19.17 -1.53 19.34
N GLU A 321 -20.50 -1.52 19.43
CA GLU A 321 -21.30 -2.76 19.54
C GLU A 321 -21.17 -3.68 18.32
N ARG A 322 -20.98 -3.09 17.13
CA ARG A 322 -20.82 -3.86 15.89
C ARG A 322 -19.40 -4.42 15.71
N LEU A 323 -18.39 -3.70 16.18
CA LEU A 323 -16.98 -3.98 15.85
C LEU A 323 -16.21 -4.61 17.01
N VAL A 324 -16.72 -4.57 18.24
CA VAL A 324 -16.01 -5.06 19.42
C VAL A 324 -16.90 -6.05 20.17
N ALA A 325 -16.38 -7.25 20.41
CA ALA A 325 -17.12 -8.31 21.07
C ALA A 325 -17.56 -7.89 22.49
N ARG A 326 -18.81 -8.18 22.87
CA ARG A 326 -19.24 -8.01 24.27
C ARG A 326 -18.35 -8.82 25.22
N GLY A 327 -18.14 -8.32 26.43
CA GLY A 327 -17.21 -8.92 27.40
C GLY A 327 -15.73 -8.63 27.15
N THR A 328 -15.36 -7.95 26.05
CA THR A 328 -13.98 -7.56 25.76
C THR A 328 -13.40 -6.64 26.83
N GLN A 329 -12.10 -6.80 27.12
CA GLN A 329 -11.34 -5.90 27.97
C GLN A 329 -11.00 -4.62 27.19
N VAL A 330 -11.55 -3.51 27.63
CA VAL A 330 -11.42 -2.20 26.99
C VAL A 330 -10.65 -1.25 27.88
N TYR A 331 -9.70 -0.53 27.27
CA TYR A 331 -8.91 0.52 27.90
C TYR A 331 -9.19 1.85 27.21
N THR A 332 -9.51 2.88 27.98
CA THR A 332 -9.67 4.26 27.47
C THR A 332 -8.95 5.26 28.37
N ASP A 333 -8.89 6.51 27.94
CA ASP A 333 -8.66 7.62 28.85
C ASP A 333 -9.88 7.86 29.76
N GLU A 334 -9.82 8.91 30.57
CA GLU A 334 -10.88 9.33 31.49
C GLU A 334 -12.02 10.12 30.82
N TYR A 335 -12.15 10.07 29.49
CA TYR A 335 -13.18 10.84 28.80
C TYR A 335 -14.58 10.23 29.01
N ASN A 336 -15.52 11.08 29.47
CA ASN A 336 -16.88 10.69 29.85
C ASN A 336 -17.71 10.04 28.73
N ILE A 337 -17.35 10.20 27.45
CA ILE A 337 -18.06 9.56 26.33
C ILE A 337 -18.01 8.03 26.42
N TYR A 338 -17.05 7.45 27.13
CA TYR A 338 -16.89 6.00 27.27
C TYR A 338 -17.59 5.41 28.52
N LEU A 339 -18.23 6.22 29.37
CA LEU A 339 -18.87 5.74 30.61
C LEU A 339 -19.99 4.71 30.38
N PHE A 340 -20.55 4.65 29.17
CA PHE A 340 -21.60 3.68 28.84
C PHE A 340 -21.06 2.25 28.65
N LEU A 341 -19.75 2.05 28.48
CA LEU A 341 -19.17 0.76 28.12
C LEU A 341 -19.46 -0.34 29.16
N ARG A 342 -19.32 -0.04 30.45
CA ARG A 342 -19.66 -1.01 31.51
C ARG A 342 -21.11 -1.45 31.45
N ARG A 343 -22.04 -0.53 31.17
CA ARG A 343 -23.48 -0.83 31.04
C ARG A 343 -23.80 -1.71 29.83
N LEU A 344 -22.96 -1.68 28.79
CA LEU A 344 -23.09 -2.55 27.62
C LEU A 344 -22.39 -3.91 27.78
N GLY A 345 -21.80 -4.19 28.95
CA GLY A 345 -21.15 -5.46 29.26
C GLY A 345 -19.69 -5.56 28.82
N TYR A 346 -18.99 -4.43 28.61
CA TYR A 346 -17.54 -4.42 28.40
C TYR A 346 -16.80 -4.35 29.75
N GLN A 347 -15.66 -5.03 29.86
CA GLN A 347 -14.77 -4.91 31.00
C GLN A 347 -13.93 -3.64 30.80
N HIS A 348 -14.34 -2.52 31.41
CA HIS A 348 -13.78 -1.20 31.10
C HIS A 348 -12.90 -0.66 32.22
N GLU A 349 -11.64 -0.42 31.87
CA GLU A 349 -10.57 0.15 32.69
C GLU A 349 -10.13 1.49 32.09
N THR A 350 -9.74 2.45 32.93
CA THR A 350 -9.36 3.80 32.51
C THR A 350 -8.03 4.23 33.10
N VAL A 351 -7.23 4.98 32.33
CA VAL A 351 -6.08 5.73 32.84
C VAL A 351 -6.41 7.21 33.01
N ASN A 352 -5.84 7.82 34.06
CA ASN A 352 -6.07 9.22 34.40
C ASN A 352 -4.86 10.08 34.03
N HIS A 353 -4.84 10.60 32.80
CA HIS A 353 -3.75 11.44 32.32
C HIS A 353 -3.64 12.76 33.08
N SER A 354 -4.74 13.30 33.61
CA SER A 354 -4.72 14.56 34.39
C SER A 354 -3.96 14.42 35.71
N ARG A 355 -3.96 13.22 36.29
CA ARG A 355 -3.16 12.85 37.48
C ARG A 355 -1.75 12.35 37.14
N LYS A 356 -1.30 12.53 35.88
CA LYS A 356 -0.02 12.02 35.35
C LYS A 356 0.10 10.50 35.45
N GLU A 357 -1.03 9.79 35.46
CA GLU A 357 -1.07 8.33 35.38
C GLU A 357 -1.13 7.92 33.90
N TYR A 358 0.01 7.48 33.37
CA TYR A 358 0.13 7.06 31.97
C TYR A 358 -0.04 5.54 31.79
N ALA A 359 0.16 4.76 32.86
CA ALA A 359 -0.08 3.33 32.88
C ALA A 359 -0.29 2.84 34.32
N ARG A 360 -1.18 1.85 34.50
CA ARG A 360 -1.37 1.10 35.74
C ARG A 360 -1.26 -0.40 35.44
N GLY A 361 -0.05 -0.94 35.47
CA GLY A 361 0.22 -2.28 34.96
C GLY A 361 -0.14 -2.38 33.47
N GLU A 362 -1.05 -3.29 33.14
CA GLU A 362 -1.55 -3.50 31.76
C GLU A 362 -2.58 -2.45 31.30
N VAL A 363 -3.06 -1.59 32.20
CA VAL A 363 -4.06 -0.56 31.90
C VAL A 363 -3.36 0.67 31.31
N HIS A 364 -3.47 0.87 29.99
CA HIS A 364 -2.94 2.02 29.25
C HIS A 364 -3.56 2.14 27.85
N VAL A 365 -3.34 3.28 27.17
CA VAL A 365 -3.76 3.55 25.77
C VAL A 365 -2.59 3.87 24.83
N ASN A 366 -1.38 3.43 25.19
CA ASN A 366 -0.15 3.73 24.45
C ASN A 366 -0.16 3.23 23.00
N THR A 367 -0.89 2.15 22.70
CA THR A 367 -0.91 1.56 21.35
C THR A 367 -1.65 2.48 20.39
N VAL A 368 -2.83 2.96 20.79
CA VAL A 368 -3.64 3.88 19.99
C VAL A 368 -2.99 5.27 19.91
N GLU A 369 -2.34 5.75 20.97
CA GLU A 369 -1.52 6.97 20.92
C GLU A 369 -0.38 6.88 19.89
N GLY A 370 0.34 5.74 19.89
CA GLY A 370 1.37 5.44 18.91
C GLY A 370 0.82 5.41 17.48
N LEU A 371 -0.36 4.82 17.30
CA LEU A 371 -1.08 4.76 16.02
C LEU A 371 -1.39 6.16 15.48
N TRP A 372 -1.80 7.11 16.35
CA TRP A 372 -2.06 8.48 15.94
C TRP A 372 -0.84 9.20 15.37
N ASN A 373 0.34 8.95 15.95
CA ASN A 373 1.58 9.51 15.42
C ASN A 373 1.91 8.97 14.02
N LEU A 374 1.60 7.71 13.75
CA LEU A 374 1.77 7.11 12.42
C LEU A 374 0.73 7.65 11.43
N LEU A 375 -0.54 7.77 11.83
CA LEU A 375 -1.59 8.34 10.97
C LEU A 375 -1.28 9.79 10.59
N ARG A 376 -0.84 10.62 11.53
CA ARG A 376 -0.45 12.01 11.25
C ARG A 376 0.66 12.10 10.21
N LYS A 377 1.69 11.26 10.32
CA LYS A 377 2.78 11.17 9.32
C LYS A 377 2.27 10.73 7.96
N HIS A 378 1.37 9.75 7.92
CA HIS A 378 0.73 9.29 6.70
C HIS A 378 -0.07 10.41 6.00
N LEU A 379 -0.83 11.21 6.76
CA LEU A 379 -1.62 12.30 6.19
C LEU A 379 -0.77 13.51 5.79
N TYR A 380 0.35 13.73 6.48
CA TYR A 380 1.24 14.88 6.27
C TYR A 380 1.78 14.96 4.83
N VAL A 381 2.13 13.83 4.22
CA VAL A 381 2.72 13.78 2.86
C VAL A 381 1.74 14.24 1.77
N HIS A 382 0.44 14.34 2.08
CA HIS A 382 -0.58 14.81 1.15
C HIS A 382 -0.76 16.33 1.17
N HIS A 383 -0.07 17.05 2.07
CA HIS A 383 -0.12 18.51 2.18
C HIS A 383 -1.55 19.08 2.30
N GLY A 384 -2.46 18.31 2.88
CA GLY A 384 -3.85 18.66 3.10
C GLY A 384 -4.82 17.76 2.35
N VAL A 385 -5.74 17.15 3.10
CA VAL A 385 -6.79 16.29 2.57
C VAL A 385 -8.15 16.98 2.74
N SER A 386 -9.03 16.84 1.76
CA SER A 386 -10.42 17.28 1.90
C SER A 386 -11.15 16.40 2.91
N LYS A 387 -11.92 16.97 3.85
CA LYS A 387 -12.69 16.18 4.81
C LYS A 387 -13.65 15.18 4.17
N VAL A 388 -14.16 15.49 2.98
CA VAL A 388 -14.99 14.58 2.16
C VAL A 388 -14.25 13.29 1.77
N TYR A 389 -12.93 13.39 1.56
CA TYR A 389 -12.12 12.26 1.14
C TYR A 389 -11.25 11.70 2.25
N LEU A 390 -11.22 12.31 3.44
CA LEU A 390 -10.46 11.81 4.58
C LEU A 390 -10.71 10.31 4.88
N PRO A 391 -11.96 9.78 4.81
CA PRO A 391 -12.20 8.35 5.01
C PRO A 391 -11.39 7.43 4.11
N LEU A 392 -11.14 7.84 2.88
CA LEU A 392 -10.38 7.05 1.90
C LEU A 392 -8.88 6.98 2.23
N TYR A 393 -8.32 8.07 2.75
CA TYR A 393 -6.93 8.10 3.20
C TYR A 393 -6.74 7.33 4.50
N VAL A 394 -7.70 7.47 5.42
CA VAL A 394 -7.72 6.71 6.68
C VAL A 394 -7.88 5.21 6.41
N ALA A 395 -8.76 4.81 5.48
CA ALA A 395 -8.94 3.42 5.07
C ALA A 395 -7.66 2.82 4.46
N ARG A 396 -6.92 3.58 3.64
CA ARG A 396 -5.61 3.16 3.14
C ARG A 396 -4.64 2.92 4.28
N PHE A 397 -4.51 3.87 5.20
CA PHE A 397 -3.62 3.74 6.34
C PHE A 397 -3.97 2.51 7.18
N GLU A 398 -5.25 2.33 7.51
CA GLU A 398 -5.76 1.16 8.24
C GLU A 398 -5.39 -0.15 7.54
N PHE A 399 -5.66 -0.27 6.24
CA PHE A 399 -5.36 -1.47 5.47
C PHE A 399 -3.87 -1.83 5.51
N ILE A 400 -3.00 -0.85 5.29
CA ILE A 400 -1.55 -1.04 5.33
C ILE A 400 -1.08 -1.40 6.75
N HIS A 401 -1.64 -0.76 7.78
CA HIS A 401 -1.28 -1.00 9.17
C HIS A 401 -1.69 -2.40 9.64
N ASN A 402 -2.89 -2.86 9.29
CA ASN A 402 -3.37 -4.21 9.61
C ASN A 402 -2.55 -5.30 8.91
N ARG A 403 -1.84 -4.95 7.84
CA ARG A 403 -0.97 -5.84 7.06
C ARG A 403 0.52 -5.48 7.19
N ARG A 404 0.91 -4.78 8.25
CA ARG A 404 2.27 -4.25 8.43
C ARG A 404 3.38 -5.31 8.40
N SER A 405 3.08 -6.54 8.78
CA SER A 405 4.01 -7.69 8.72
C SER A 405 4.13 -8.33 7.33
N GLN A 406 3.20 -8.05 6.41
CA GLN A 406 3.19 -8.65 5.07
C GLN A 406 4.12 -7.92 4.11
N THR A 407 4.49 -8.57 3.02
CA THR A 407 5.21 -7.95 1.90
C THR A 407 4.29 -7.06 1.06
N SER A 408 4.86 -6.20 0.20
CA SER A 408 4.05 -5.42 -0.75
C SER A 408 3.33 -6.31 -1.78
N TRP A 409 3.95 -7.43 -2.17
CA TRP A 409 3.31 -8.42 -3.04
C TRP A 409 2.03 -8.98 -2.41
N SER A 410 2.10 -9.48 -1.18
CA SER A 410 0.93 -10.02 -0.47
C SER A 410 -0.20 -8.99 -0.36
N LYS A 411 0.14 -7.74 -0.05
CA LYS A 411 -0.85 -6.65 0.01
C LYS A 411 -1.48 -6.33 -1.34
N MET A 412 -0.72 -6.45 -2.44
CA MET A 412 -1.24 -6.27 -3.80
C MET A 412 -2.22 -7.40 -4.16
N VAL A 413 -1.88 -8.65 -3.82
CA VAL A 413 -2.78 -9.81 -3.98
C VAL A 413 -4.07 -9.58 -3.18
N ASP A 414 -3.95 -9.13 -1.93
CA ASP A 414 -5.12 -8.80 -1.09
C ASP A 414 -5.97 -7.70 -1.72
N LEU A 415 -5.38 -6.62 -2.24
CA LEU A 415 -6.12 -5.56 -2.95
C LEU A 415 -6.89 -6.12 -4.16
N LEU A 416 -6.26 -7.00 -4.94
CA LEU A 416 -6.89 -7.65 -6.10
C LEU A 416 -8.06 -8.55 -5.68
N GLN A 417 -7.92 -9.32 -4.59
CA GLN A 417 -9.03 -10.12 -4.08
C GLN A 417 -10.17 -9.24 -3.54
N LEU A 418 -9.82 -8.17 -2.83
CA LEU A 418 -10.81 -7.23 -2.31
C LEU A 418 -11.60 -6.53 -3.42
N ASP A 419 -10.97 -6.20 -4.56
CA ASP A 419 -11.63 -5.62 -5.74
C ASP A 419 -12.83 -6.46 -6.18
N VAL A 420 -12.60 -7.75 -6.41
CA VAL A 420 -13.61 -8.68 -6.91
C VAL A 420 -14.81 -8.78 -5.98
N HIS A 421 -14.58 -8.66 -4.68
CA HIS A 421 -15.63 -8.72 -3.67
C HIS A 421 -16.32 -7.38 -3.39
N ALA A 422 -15.73 -6.25 -3.80
CA ALA A 422 -16.24 -4.90 -3.53
C ALA A 422 -17.16 -4.36 -4.65
N ASP A 423 -17.52 -5.20 -5.63
CA ASP A 423 -18.20 -4.80 -6.88
C ASP A 423 -17.45 -3.66 -7.60
N GLY A 424 -16.35 -4.03 -8.26
CA GLY A 424 -15.50 -3.07 -8.98
C GLY A 424 -16.26 -2.24 -10.03
N ARG A 425 -17.38 -2.75 -10.56
CA ARG A 425 -18.23 -2.02 -11.51
C ARG A 425 -18.95 -0.87 -10.82
N GLN A 426 -19.58 -1.10 -9.68
CA GLN A 426 -20.24 -0.05 -8.91
C GLN A 426 -19.24 1.04 -8.51
N LEU A 427 -18.07 0.64 -8.00
CA LEU A 427 -17.02 1.58 -7.61
C LEU A 427 -16.53 2.41 -8.80
N ARG A 428 -16.33 1.77 -9.95
CA ARG A 428 -15.91 2.45 -11.19
C ARG A 428 -16.95 3.44 -11.69
N LYS A 429 -18.23 3.09 -11.64
CA LYS A 429 -19.34 3.99 -11.98
C LYS A 429 -19.31 5.23 -11.09
N ALA A 430 -19.20 5.06 -9.77
CA ALA A 430 -19.18 6.16 -8.82
C ALA A 430 -17.95 7.09 -8.99
N VAL A 431 -16.77 6.55 -9.29
CA VAL A 431 -15.58 7.36 -9.58
C VAL A 431 -15.75 8.15 -10.87
N ARG A 432 -16.32 7.54 -11.92
CA ARG A 432 -16.56 8.21 -13.21
C ARG A 432 -17.57 9.34 -13.08
N GLU A 433 -18.63 9.13 -12.32
CA GLU A 433 -19.75 10.06 -12.13
C GLU A 433 -19.49 11.08 -11.02
N GLY A 434 -18.34 10.99 -10.32
CA GLY A 434 -17.99 11.92 -9.23
C GLY A 434 -18.80 11.69 -7.94
N GLN A 435 -19.52 10.56 -7.83
CA GLN A 435 -20.41 10.21 -6.72
C GLN A 435 -19.69 9.52 -5.54
N VAL A 436 -18.36 9.61 -5.48
CA VAL A 436 -17.52 8.98 -4.46
C VAL A 436 -17.98 9.28 -3.03
N LYS A 437 -18.51 10.49 -2.77
CA LYS A 437 -19.01 10.89 -1.45
C LYS A 437 -20.14 9.97 -0.96
N GLY A 438 -21.04 9.54 -1.85
CA GLY A 438 -22.18 8.68 -1.49
C GLY A 438 -21.74 7.28 -1.04
N LEU A 439 -20.55 6.84 -1.45
CA LEU A 439 -19.98 5.56 -1.05
C LEU A 439 -19.15 5.65 0.23
N CYS A 440 -18.90 6.85 0.76
CA CYS A 440 -18.07 7.09 1.93
C CYS A 440 -18.83 7.94 2.97
N PRO A 441 -19.89 7.41 3.58
CA PRO A 441 -20.67 8.16 4.56
C PRO A 441 -19.78 8.55 5.76
N ILE A 442 -20.03 9.74 6.30
CA ILE A 442 -19.42 10.21 7.54
C ILE A 442 -20.47 10.08 8.64
N PRO A 443 -20.27 9.17 9.61
CA PRO A 443 -21.23 8.99 10.70
C PRO A 443 -21.49 10.27 11.48
N GLY A 444 -22.75 10.50 11.82
CA GLY A 444 -23.20 11.67 12.58
C GLY A 444 -23.41 12.94 11.77
N LEU A 445 -23.26 12.92 10.43
CA LEU A 445 -23.65 14.06 9.57
C LEU A 445 -25.16 14.24 9.46
N GLU A 446 -25.94 13.18 9.62
CA GLU A 446 -27.41 13.25 9.59
C GLU A 446 -27.99 13.79 10.92
N ALA A 447 -27.19 13.74 11.99
CA ALA A 447 -27.55 14.18 13.34
C ALA A 447 -26.86 15.49 13.75
N ALA A 448 -26.06 16.09 12.86
CA ALA A 448 -25.37 17.36 13.03
C ALA A 448 -26.01 18.41 12.12
#